data_AF-A0A1Y5I0T1-F1
#
_entry.id   AF-A0A1Y5I0T1-F1
#
_cell.length_a   1.000
_cell.length_b   1.000
_cell.length_c   1.000
_cell.angle_alpha   90.00
_cell.angle_beta   90.00
_cell.angle_gamma   90.00
#
_symmetry.space_group_name_H-M   'P 1'
#
loop_
_entity.id
_entity.type
_entity.pdbx_description
1 polymer ?
#
loop_
_entity_poly.entity_id
_entity_poly.type
_entity_poly.pdbx_seq_one_letter_code
_entity_poly.pdbx_strand_id
1 'polypeptide(L)'
;MFLISNFFKGLCGGTYLELGGLDGVTFSNSHLFEFAFEWSGVLIEPNPSSFEKLQKNRPNNHLRHAAICESAQTVHFVTEGHGAVSGIYEFMAPSFREQWYPDLNKSSDFTRPKHVD
;
A
#
# COMPACT_ATOMS: atom_id res chain seq x y z
N MET A 1 -9.37 -17.72 9.80
CA MET A 1 -8.59 -16.46 9.86
C MET A 1 -7.68 -16.52 11.11
N PHE A 2 -6.37 -16.68 10.93
CA PHE A 2 -5.43 -16.95 12.05
C PHE A 2 -5.43 -15.87 13.14
N LEU A 3 -5.43 -14.59 12.76
CA LEU A 3 -5.38 -13.47 13.71
C LEU A 3 -6.62 -13.42 14.62
N ILE A 4 -7.82 -13.52 14.03
CA ILE A 4 -9.07 -13.51 14.77
C ILE A 4 -9.12 -14.65 15.79
N SER A 5 -8.80 -15.87 15.37
CA SER A 5 -8.95 -17.04 16.24
C SER A 5 -7.96 -17.06 17.42
N ASN A 6 -6.76 -16.49 17.25
CA ASN A 6 -5.68 -16.57 18.24
C ASN A 6 -5.54 -15.31 19.10
N PHE A 7 -5.87 -14.12 18.57
CA PHE A 7 -5.59 -12.85 19.24
C PHE A 7 -6.82 -11.98 19.47
N PHE A 8 -7.83 -12.05 18.59
CA PHE A 8 -8.96 -11.11 18.61
C PHE A 8 -10.32 -11.79 18.75
N LYS A 9 -10.35 -12.98 19.36
CA LYS A 9 -11.57 -13.79 19.47
C LYS A 9 -12.63 -13.05 20.29
N GLY A 10 -13.77 -12.77 19.67
CA GLY A 10 -14.90 -12.10 20.30
C GLY A 10 -14.74 -10.58 20.46
N LEU A 11 -13.69 -9.98 19.88
CA LEU A 11 -13.49 -8.53 19.94
C LEU A 11 -14.12 -7.83 18.72
N CYS A 12 -14.96 -6.84 19.00
CA CYS A 12 -15.56 -5.94 18.02
C CYS A 12 -15.18 -4.48 18.33
N GLY A 13 -15.36 -3.58 17.38
CA GLY A 13 -15.12 -2.14 17.59
C GLY A 13 -13.64 -1.76 17.80
N GLY A 14 -12.70 -2.60 17.34
CA GLY A 14 -11.27 -2.32 17.43
C GLY A 14 -10.79 -1.35 16.34
N THR A 15 -9.47 -1.16 16.27
CA THR A 15 -8.85 -0.30 15.26
C THR A 15 -7.70 -0.97 14.53
N TYR A 16 -7.45 -0.56 13.28
CA TYR A 16 -6.36 -1.09 12.46
C TYR A 16 -5.66 -0.01 11.62
N LEU A 17 -4.44 -0.32 11.19
CA LEU A 17 -3.68 0.43 10.19
C LEU A 17 -3.31 -0.53 9.06
N GLU A 18 -3.66 -0.18 7.82
CA GLU A 18 -3.27 -0.93 6.62
C GLU A 18 -2.43 -0.05 5.71
N LEU A 19 -1.21 -0.53 5.39
CA LEU A 19 -0.28 0.11 4.46
C LEU A 19 -0.33 -0.64 3.13
N GLY A 20 -0.52 0.09 2.03
CA GLY A 20 -0.79 -0.50 0.71
C GLY A 20 -2.24 -0.97 0.59
N GLY A 21 -3.18 -0.05 0.81
CA GLY A 21 -4.61 -0.35 0.81
C GLY A 21 -5.19 -0.77 -0.55
N LEU A 22 -4.43 -0.61 -1.65
CA LEU A 22 -4.86 -0.91 -3.02
C LEU A 22 -6.25 -0.31 -3.33
N ASP A 23 -7.21 -1.12 -3.76
CA ASP A 23 -8.60 -0.71 -4.02
C ASP A 23 -9.49 -0.87 -2.78
N GLY A 24 -8.93 -1.26 -1.63
CA GLY A 24 -9.65 -1.51 -0.39
C GLY A 24 -10.40 -2.84 -0.32
N VAL A 25 -10.31 -3.70 -1.33
CA VAL A 25 -11.03 -4.99 -1.36
C VAL A 25 -10.07 -6.11 -1.76
N THR A 26 -9.46 -5.98 -2.93
CA THR A 26 -8.52 -6.94 -3.49
C THR A 26 -7.30 -7.05 -2.59
N PHE A 27 -7.02 -8.26 -2.11
CA PHE A 27 -5.92 -8.58 -1.19
C PHE A 27 -5.94 -7.83 0.17
N SER A 28 -7.04 -7.17 0.52
CA SER A 28 -7.11 -6.43 1.79
C SER A 28 -7.05 -7.38 2.98
N ASN A 29 -6.16 -7.07 3.90
CA ASN A 29 -6.01 -7.78 5.17
C ASN A 29 -7.00 -7.26 6.22
N SER A 30 -7.48 -6.02 6.06
CA SER A 30 -8.38 -5.36 7.01
C SER A 30 -9.87 -5.52 6.68
N HIS A 31 -10.23 -5.95 5.46
CA HIS A 31 -11.62 -5.98 5.00
C HIS A 31 -12.56 -6.76 5.93
N LEU A 32 -12.12 -7.92 6.42
CA LEU A 32 -12.91 -8.70 7.38
C LEU A 32 -13.15 -7.94 8.69
N PHE A 33 -12.14 -7.22 9.18
CA PHE A 33 -12.22 -6.50 10.46
C PHE A 33 -13.27 -5.39 10.42
N GLU A 34 -13.37 -4.66 9.31
CA GLU A 34 -14.42 -3.64 9.17
C GLU A 34 -15.81 -4.25 9.09
N PHE A 35 -16.03 -5.16 8.13
CA PHE A 35 -17.39 -5.57 7.80
C PHE A 35 -17.96 -6.66 8.72
N ALA A 36 -17.12 -7.48 9.35
CA ALA A 36 -17.58 -8.54 10.23
C ALA A 36 -17.38 -8.25 11.73
N PHE A 37 -16.45 -7.37 12.08
CA PHE A 37 -16.12 -7.07 13.48
C PHE A 37 -16.36 -5.60 13.87
N GLU A 38 -16.83 -4.76 12.93
CA GLU A 38 -17.13 -3.34 13.18
C GLU A 38 -15.89 -2.53 13.59
N TRP A 39 -14.70 -2.93 13.12
CA TRP A 39 -13.48 -2.16 13.36
C TRP A 39 -13.39 -1.00 12.37
N SER A 40 -12.76 0.10 12.78
CA SER A 40 -12.43 1.21 11.90
C SER A 40 -10.92 1.45 11.85
N GLY A 41 -10.41 1.97 10.75
CA GLY A 41 -8.97 2.07 10.60
C GLY A 41 -8.48 3.23 9.75
N VAL A 42 -7.16 3.27 9.65
CA VAL A 42 -6.43 4.13 8.72
C VAL A 42 -5.94 3.26 7.56
N LEU A 43 -6.28 3.62 6.33
CA LEU A 43 -5.77 2.96 5.13
C LEU A 43 -4.92 3.95 4.34
N ILE A 44 -3.68 3.55 4.06
CA ILE A 44 -2.70 4.37 3.36
C ILE A 44 -2.38 3.72 2.03
N GLU A 45 -2.59 4.45 0.94
CA GLU A 45 -2.33 3.96 -0.41
C GLU A 45 -1.69 5.07 -1.27
N PRO A 46 -0.46 4.87 -1.77
CA PRO A 46 0.24 5.86 -2.59
C PRO A 46 -0.14 5.89 -4.08
N ASN A 47 -0.66 4.79 -4.66
CA ASN A 47 -1.03 4.77 -6.08
C ASN A 47 -2.34 5.54 -6.30
N PRO A 48 -2.37 6.60 -7.14
CA PRO A 48 -3.57 7.44 -7.30
C PRO A 48 -4.80 6.69 -7.80
N SER A 49 -4.63 5.75 -8.74
CA SER A 49 -5.76 4.98 -9.30
C SER A 49 -6.33 3.98 -8.28
N SER A 50 -5.45 3.36 -7.51
CA SER A 50 -5.85 2.48 -6.40
C SER A 50 -6.58 3.29 -5.32
N PHE A 51 -6.02 4.44 -4.93
CA PHE A 51 -6.59 5.32 -3.91
C PHE A 51 -8.00 5.80 -4.28
N GLU A 52 -8.25 6.16 -5.54
CA GLU A 52 -9.60 6.56 -5.99
C GLU A 52 -10.63 5.42 -5.79
N LYS A 53 -10.24 4.17 -6.04
CA LYS A 53 -11.11 3.01 -5.80
C LYS A 53 -11.27 2.73 -4.31
N LEU A 54 -10.20 2.85 -3.54
CA LEU A 54 -10.22 2.72 -2.09
C LEU A 54 -11.22 3.70 -1.45
N GLN A 55 -11.26 4.95 -1.91
CA GLN A 55 -12.24 5.95 -1.44
C GLN A 55 -13.69 5.51 -1.67
N LYS A 56 -13.97 4.85 -2.80
CA LYS A 56 -15.32 4.35 -3.13
C LYS A 56 -15.67 3.10 -2.33
N ASN A 57 -14.69 2.21 -2.12
CA ASN A 57 -14.92 0.90 -1.52
C ASN A 57 -14.89 0.93 0.01
N ARG A 58 -14.13 1.84 0.63
CA ARG A 58 -13.90 1.90 2.09
C ARG A 58 -14.13 3.31 2.68
N PRO A 59 -15.24 4.01 2.36
CA PRO A 59 -15.45 5.42 2.70
C PRO A 59 -15.55 5.71 4.20
N ASN A 60 -15.81 4.69 5.03
CA ASN A 60 -15.97 4.84 6.48
C ASN A 60 -14.64 4.88 7.24
N ASN A 61 -13.51 4.70 6.55
CA ASN A 61 -12.18 4.73 7.17
C ASN A 61 -11.50 6.08 7.01
N HIS A 62 -10.43 6.27 7.78
CA HIS A 62 -9.50 7.37 7.58
C HIS A 62 -8.54 7.05 6.44
N LEU A 63 -8.73 7.66 5.29
CA LEU A 63 -7.92 7.39 4.10
C LEU A 63 -6.78 8.39 3.96
N ARG A 64 -5.58 7.93 3.55
CA ARG A 64 -4.42 8.78 3.25
C ARG A 64 -3.79 8.38 1.91
N HIS A 65 -3.70 9.35 0.99
CA HIS A 65 -2.99 9.21 -0.27
C HIS A 65 -1.52 9.58 -0.06
N ALA A 66 -0.71 8.62 0.39
CA ALA A 66 0.67 8.86 0.76
C ALA A 66 1.52 7.60 0.63
N ALA A 67 2.82 7.78 0.36
CA ALA A 67 3.83 6.75 0.59
C ALA A 67 4.40 6.90 2.01
N ILE A 68 4.84 5.81 2.61
CA ILE A 68 5.48 5.81 3.93
C ILE A 68 6.98 5.67 3.76
N CYS A 69 7.73 6.53 4.45
CA CYS A 69 9.18 6.51 4.49
C CYS A 69 9.67 6.96 5.89
N GLU A 70 10.91 6.64 6.24
CA GLU A 70 11.54 7.05 7.50
C GLU A 70 11.68 8.57 7.60
N SER A 71 12.00 9.21 6.47
CA SER A 71 12.17 10.66 6.35
C SER A 71 11.47 11.19 5.10
N ALA A 72 11.10 12.47 5.14
CA ALA A 72 10.54 13.15 3.97
C ALA A 72 11.62 13.29 2.89
N GLN A 73 11.36 12.73 1.71
CA GLN A 73 12.28 12.77 0.59
C GLN A 73 11.52 12.60 -0.73
N THR A 74 12.10 13.08 -1.83
CA THR A 74 11.60 12.81 -3.17
C THR A 74 12.03 11.41 -3.59
N VAL A 75 11.08 10.57 -3.98
CA VAL A 75 11.29 9.17 -4.41
C VAL A 75 10.71 8.93 -5.80
N HIS A 76 11.13 7.86 -6.49
CA HIS A 76 10.45 7.41 -7.69
C HIS A 76 9.40 6.37 -7.33
N PHE A 77 8.14 6.76 -7.36
CA PHE A 77 7.03 5.84 -7.12
C PHE A 77 6.52 5.27 -8.46
N VAL A 78 6.59 3.96 -8.62
CA VAL A 78 6.14 3.27 -9.84
C VAL A 78 4.64 3.02 -9.77
N THR A 79 3.90 3.63 -10.69
CA THR A 79 2.43 3.46 -10.81
C THR A 79 2.03 2.56 -11.99
N GLU A 80 2.99 2.20 -12.84
CA GLU A 80 2.78 1.36 -14.01
C GLU A 80 2.50 -0.11 -13.61
N GLY A 81 1.68 -0.80 -14.41
CA GLY A 81 1.34 -2.20 -14.20
C GLY A 81 0.18 -2.43 -13.23
N HIS A 82 0.19 -3.56 -12.53
CA HIS A 82 -0.82 -3.90 -11.52
C HIS A 82 -0.51 -3.15 -10.22
N GLY A 83 -1.51 -2.48 -9.63
CA GLY A 83 -1.31 -1.67 -8.42
C GLY A 83 -0.68 -2.44 -7.23
N ALA A 84 -0.86 -3.76 -7.17
CA ALA A 84 -0.27 -4.63 -6.15
C ALA A 84 1.25 -4.80 -6.27
N VAL A 85 1.86 -4.41 -7.39
CA VAL A 85 3.32 -4.43 -7.59
C VAL A 85 3.95 -3.04 -7.64
N SER A 86 3.12 -1.98 -7.59
CA SER A 86 3.57 -0.60 -7.45
C SER A 86 4.38 -0.40 -6.15
N GLY A 87 5.25 0.59 -6.15
CA GLY A 87 6.06 0.89 -4.97
C GLY A 87 7.14 1.93 -5.24
N ILE A 88 7.93 2.21 -4.21
CA ILE A 88 9.11 3.06 -4.33
C ILE A 88 10.22 2.25 -5.00
N TYR A 89 10.61 2.64 -6.21
CA TYR A 89 11.55 1.89 -7.05
C TYR A 89 12.89 1.65 -6.36
N GLU A 90 13.41 2.66 -5.64
CA GLU A 90 14.68 2.61 -4.94
C GLU A 90 14.76 1.51 -3.87
N PHE A 91 13.61 1.11 -3.32
CA PHE A 91 13.53 0.10 -2.26
C PHE A 91 13.07 -1.27 -2.76
N MET A 92 12.82 -1.42 -4.08
CA MET A 92 12.48 -2.71 -4.67
C MET A 92 13.73 -3.59 -4.83
N ALA A 93 13.61 -4.86 -4.46
CA ALA A 93 14.63 -5.86 -4.73
C ALA A 93 14.97 -5.90 -6.24
N PRO A 94 16.25 -6.08 -6.62
CA PRO A 94 16.64 -6.14 -8.04
C PRO A 94 15.85 -7.18 -8.85
N SER A 95 15.67 -8.39 -8.31
CA SER A 95 14.89 -9.45 -8.96
C SER A 95 13.42 -9.06 -9.17
N PHE A 96 12.83 -8.30 -8.24
CA PHE A 96 11.48 -7.79 -8.38
C PHE A 96 11.38 -6.77 -9.51
N ARG A 97 12.35 -5.86 -9.60
CA ARG A 97 12.42 -4.87 -10.69
C ARG A 97 12.62 -5.52 -12.05
N GLU A 98 13.46 -6.54 -12.15
CA GLU A 98 13.65 -7.30 -13.39
C GLU A 98 12.36 -8.02 -13.82
N GLN A 99 11.63 -8.58 -12.87
CA GLN A 99 10.38 -9.30 -13.15
C GLN A 99 9.24 -8.36 -13.58
N TRP A 100 9.04 -7.25 -12.87
CA TRP A 100 7.86 -6.41 -13.01
C TRP A 100 8.11 -5.13 -13.82
N TYR A 101 9.35 -4.63 -13.84
CA TYR A 101 9.74 -3.35 -14.41
C TYR A 101 11.03 -3.44 -15.27
N PRO A 102 11.15 -4.41 -16.19
CA PRO A 102 12.39 -4.64 -16.94
C PRO A 102 12.80 -3.45 -17.81
N ASP A 103 11.85 -2.60 -18.20
CA ASP A 103 12.12 -1.42 -19.03
C ASP A 103 12.55 -0.19 -18.20
N LEU A 104 12.08 -0.07 -16.95
CA LEU A 104 12.52 1.00 -16.05
C LEU A 104 13.99 0.83 -15.63
N ASN A 105 14.48 -0.41 -15.57
CA ASN A 105 15.90 -0.71 -15.32
C ASN A 105 16.84 -0.11 -16.38
N LYS A 106 16.33 0.21 -17.57
CA LYS A 106 17.10 0.79 -18.67
C LYS A 106 17.01 2.32 -18.72
N SER A 107 16.17 2.93 -17.88
CA SER A 107 15.93 4.38 -17.87
C SER A 107 17.00 5.13 -17.06
N SER A 108 17.46 6.27 -17.59
CA SER A 108 18.42 7.16 -16.90
C SER A 108 17.84 7.86 -15.67
N ASP A 109 16.51 7.88 -15.52
CA ASP A 109 15.84 8.51 -14.38
C ASP A 109 15.88 7.63 -13.13
N PHE A 110 15.94 6.30 -13.31
CA PHE A 110 15.92 5.32 -12.23
C PHE A 110 17.31 4.76 -11.87
N THR A 111 18.35 5.18 -12.60
CA THR A 111 19.74 4.70 -12.44
C THR A 111 20.68 5.71 -11.76
N ARG A 112 20.22 6.94 -11.48
CA ARG A 112 21.04 7.96 -10.80
C ARG A 112 21.03 7.74 -9.28
N PRO A 113 22.20 7.68 -8.60
CA PRO A 113 22.28 7.74 -7.15
C PRO A 113 21.69 9.06 -6.68
N LYS A 114 20.81 9.06 -5.68
CA LYS A 114 20.36 10.31 -5.08
C LYS A 114 21.46 10.88 -4.22
N HIS A 115 21.91 12.08 -4.57
CA HIS A 115 22.61 12.95 -3.65
C HIS A 115 21.68 13.19 -2.46
N VAL A 116 22.21 12.94 -1.27
CA VAL A 116 21.64 13.40 -0.01
C VAL A 116 22.01 14.88 0.06
N ASP A 117 21.03 15.75 -0.10
CA ASP A 117 21.14 17.16 0.32
C ASP A 117 21.11 17.23 1.85
#